data_AF-A0A0Q5QDE3-F1
#
_entry.id   AF-A0A0Q5QDE3-F1
#
_cell.length_a   1.000
_cell.length_b   1.000
_cell.length_c   1.000
_cell.angle_alpha   90.00
_cell.angle_beta   90.00
_cell.angle_gamma   90.00
#
_symmetry.space_group_name_H-M   'P 1'
#
loop_
_entity.id
_entity.type
_entity.pdbx_description
1 polymer ?
#
loop_
_entity_poly.entity_id
_entity_poly.type
_entity_poly.pdbx_seq_one_letter_code
_entity_poly.pdbx_strand_id
1 'polypeptide(L)'
;MPLHGLLGKAVTTVVTGAVGAAAYDLARKAYAKSSPRDTAVVLTSWGLRGTRKAEAAAENARLAVADVVAEAKGRIGEEVTPPGAADTGHDHQH
;
A
#
# COMPACT_ATOMS: atom_id res chain seq x y z
N MET A 1 -29.60 -20.29 12.55
CA MET A 1 -28.88 -19.33 13.41
C MET A 1 -28.13 -18.24 12.62
N PRO A 2 -28.72 -17.52 11.65
CA PRO A 2 -28.04 -16.43 10.93
C PRO A 2 -27.90 -15.15 11.77
N LEU A 3 -28.81 -14.90 12.72
CA LEU A 3 -28.76 -13.74 13.61
C LEU A 3 -27.49 -13.68 14.46
N HIS A 4 -26.97 -14.83 14.92
CA HIS A 4 -25.79 -14.89 15.78
C HIS A 4 -24.52 -14.49 15.03
N GLY A 5 -24.38 -14.88 13.76
CA GLY A 5 -23.26 -14.49 12.91
C GLY A 5 -23.29 -13.00 12.52
N LEU A 6 -24.48 -12.44 12.31
CA LEU A 6 -24.67 -11.02 12.01
C LEU A 6 -24.37 -10.16 13.24
N LEU A 7 -24.79 -10.61 14.43
CA LEU A 7 -24.47 -9.97 15.71
C LEU A 7 -22.96 -10.03 16.02
N GLY A 8 -22.31 -11.17 15.76
CA GLY A 8 -20.86 -11.30 15.90
C GLY A 8 -20.09 -10.30 15.03
N LYS A 9 -20.48 -10.14 13.76
CA LYS A 9 -19.87 -9.14 12.85
C LYS A 9 -20.10 -7.70 13.34
N ALA A 10 -21.30 -7.39 13.81
CA ALA A 10 -21.61 -6.07 14.35
C ALA A 10 -20.72 -5.75 15.57
N VAL A 11 -20.56 -6.70 16.49
CA VAL A 11 -19.68 -6.55 17.65
C VAL A 11 -18.24 -6.30 17.20
N THR A 12 -17.71 -7.09 16.26
CA THR A 12 -16.33 -6.89 15.78
C THR A 12 -16.13 -5.52 15.14
N THR A 13 -17.08 -5.04 14.33
CA THR A 13 -17.00 -3.72 13.70
C THR A 13 -17.02 -2.60 14.75
N VAL A 14 -17.85 -2.72 15.78
CA VAL A 14 -17.89 -1.76 16.89
C VAL A 14 -16.58 -1.76 17.67
N VAL A 15 -16.01 -2.94 17.95
CA VAL A 15 -14.71 -3.04 18.62
C VAL A 15 -13.61 -2.39 17.78
N THR A 16 -13.56 -2.68 16.48
CA THR A 16 -12.59 -2.04 15.56
C THR A 16 -12.78 -0.53 15.52
N GLY A 17 -14.02 -0.05 15.45
CA GLY A 17 -14.34 1.37 15.51
C GLY A 17 -13.91 2.02 16.83
N ALA A 18 -14.14 1.36 17.96
CA ALA A 18 -13.75 1.84 19.28
C ALA A 18 -12.23 1.91 19.44
N VAL A 19 -11.49 0.92 18.96
CA VAL A 19 -10.02 0.93 18.93
C VAL A 19 -9.51 2.10 18.08
N GLY A 20 -10.11 2.31 16.91
CA GLY A 20 -9.77 3.44 16.03
C GLY A 20 -10.02 4.80 16.69
N ALA A 21 -11.17 4.96 17.35
CA ALA A 21 -11.51 6.17 18.08
C ALA A 21 -10.55 6.43 19.24
N ALA A 22 -10.21 5.40 20.03
CA ALA A 22 -9.25 5.51 21.12
C ALA A 22 -7.85 5.89 20.61
N ALA A 23 -7.39 5.28 19.51
CA ALA A 23 -6.13 5.62 18.88
C ALA A 23 -6.12 7.09 18.39
N TYR A 24 -7.21 7.54 17.76
CA TYR A 24 -7.36 8.93 17.31
C TYR A 24 -7.32 9.92 18.47
N ASP A 25 -8.04 9.66 19.55
CA ASP A 25 -8.08 10.55 20.72
C ASP A 25 -6.71 10.67 21.40
N LEU A 26 -5.96 9.56 21.49
CA LEU A 26 -4.59 9.59 21.98
C LEU A 26 -3.67 10.41 21.07
N ALA A 27 -3.77 10.23 19.76
CA ALA A 27 -3.01 11.00 18.79
C ALA A 27 -3.35 12.50 18.85
N ARG A 28 -4.64 12.85 18.95
CA ARG A 28 -5.13 14.23 19.08
C ARG A 28 -4.62 14.88 20.37
N LYS A 29 -4.64 14.17 21.49
CA LYS A 29 -4.12 14.67 22.77
C LYS A 29 -2.61 14.85 22.74
N ALA A 30 -1.89 13.95 22.06
CA ALA A 30 -0.45 14.09 21.87
C ALA A 30 -0.12 15.31 21.00
N TYR A 31 -0.85 15.49 19.89
CA TYR A 31 -0.72 16.65 19.01
C TYR A 31 -1.00 17.97 19.73
N ALA A 32 -2.02 18.02 20.58
CA ALA A 32 -2.35 19.22 21.35
C ALA A 32 -1.26 19.61 22.37
N LYS A 33 -0.35 18.68 22.72
CA LYS A 33 0.76 18.89 23.66
C LYS A 33 2.11 19.08 22.98
N SER A 34 2.21 18.89 21.66
CA SER A 34 3.47 18.97 20.92
C SER A 34 3.68 20.34 20.28
N SER A 35 4.95 20.69 20.03
CA SER A 35 5.29 21.84 19.20
C SER A 35 4.83 21.60 17.75
N PRO A 36 4.32 22.63 17.03
CA PRO A 36 3.98 22.52 15.61
C PRO A 36 5.13 21.98 14.75
N ARG A 37 6.37 22.34 15.11
CA ARG A 37 7.57 21.89 14.41
C ARG A 37 7.79 20.39 14.55
N ASP A 38 7.65 19.85 15.76
CA ASP A 38 7.87 18.42 16.01
C ASP A 38 6.80 17.57 15.32
N THR A 39 5.55 18.02 15.33
CA THR A 39 4.50 17.35 14.55
C THR A 39 4.82 17.36 13.06
N ALA A 40 5.23 18.51 12.50
CA ALA A 40 5.58 18.60 11.09
C ALA A 40 6.72 17.62 10.75
N VAL A 41 7.77 17.55 11.56
CA VAL A 41 8.89 16.61 11.36
C VAL A 41 8.42 15.16 11.41
N VAL A 42 7.59 14.79 12.39
CA VAL A 42 7.06 13.41 12.51
C VAL A 42 6.20 13.07 11.29
N LEU A 43 5.24 13.92 10.92
CA LEU A 43 4.37 13.71 9.76
C LEU A 43 5.17 13.60 8.47
N THR A 44 6.15 14.48 8.25
CA THR A 44 7.02 14.41 7.07
C THR A 44 7.87 13.15 7.10
N SER A 45 8.40 12.73 8.25
CA SER A 45 9.20 11.49 8.36
C SER A 45 8.37 10.25 8.02
N TRP A 46 7.11 10.21 8.47
CA TRP A 46 6.16 9.17 8.13
C TRP A 46 5.78 9.20 6.65
N GLY A 47 5.55 10.40 6.10
CA GLY A 47 5.33 10.60 4.67
C GLY A 47 6.47 10.03 3.84
N LEU A 48 7.72 10.39 4.16
CA LEU A 48 8.92 9.90 3.45
C LEU A 48 9.12 8.39 3.57
N ARG A 49 8.72 7.77 4.68
CA ARG A 49 8.73 6.31 4.81
C ARG A 49 7.60 5.66 4.01
N GLY A 50 6.42 6.30 4.00
CA GLY A 50 5.25 5.86 3.27
C GLY A 50 5.46 5.89 1.75
N THR A 51 6.06 6.95 1.21
CA THR A 51 6.32 7.08 -0.23
C THR A 51 7.21 5.96 -0.75
N ARG A 52 8.30 5.61 -0.04
CA ARG A 52 9.17 4.48 -0.41
C ARG A 52 8.42 3.14 -0.48
N LYS A 53 7.48 2.92 0.44
CA LYS A 53 6.64 1.72 0.44
C LYS A 53 5.61 1.75 -0.68
N ALA A 54 5.08 2.93 -1.00
CA ALA A 54 4.15 3.12 -2.11
C ALA A 54 4.81 2.89 -3.47
N GLU A 55 6.07 3.33 -3.67
CA GLU A 55 6.84 3.05 -4.88
C GLU A 55 7.01 1.53 -5.09
N ALA A 56 7.42 0.81 -4.04
CA ALA A 56 7.53 -0.65 -4.11
C ALA A 56 6.17 -1.32 -4.41
N ALA A 57 5.08 -0.80 -3.83
CA ALA A 57 3.74 -1.32 -4.12
C ALA A 57 3.30 -1.04 -5.57
N ALA A 58 3.63 0.14 -6.10
CA ALA A 58 3.33 0.51 -7.49
C ALA A 58 4.09 -0.37 -8.49
N GLU A 59 5.37 -0.67 -8.22
CA GLU A 59 6.15 -1.58 -9.07
C GLU A 59 5.59 -3.00 -9.01
N ASN A 60 5.27 -3.51 -7.82
CA ASN A 60 4.62 -4.81 -7.69
C ASN A 60 3.28 -4.87 -8.43
N ALA A 61 2.48 -3.80 -8.39
CA ALA A 61 1.24 -3.72 -9.14
C ALA A 61 1.49 -3.75 -10.65
N ARG A 62 2.50 -3.03 -11.13
CA ARG A 62 2.91 -3.06 -12.54
C ARG A 62 3.32 -4.47 -12.97
N LEU A 63 4.12 -5.17 -12.16
CA LEU A 63 4.53 -6.55 -12.44
C LEU A 63 3.34 -7.52 -12.44
N ALA A 64 2.43 -7.41 -11.47
CA ALA A 64 1.24 -8.26 -11.43
C ALA A 64 0.34 -8.06 -12.66
N VAL A 65 0.22 -6.82 -13.15
CA VAL A 65 -0.49 -6.55 -14.41
C VAL A 65 0.24 -7.16 -15.60
N ALA A 66 1.58 -7.08 -15.64
CA ALA A 66 2.37 -7.72 -16.68
C ALA A 66 2.19 -9.24 -16.70
N ASP A 67 2.11 -9.88 -15.52
CA ASP A 67 1.83 -11.32 -15.41
C ASP A 67 0.46 -11.70 -15.99
N VAL A 68 -0.58 -10.90 -15.71
CA VAL A 68 -1.92 -11.11 -16.29
C VAL A 68 -1.92 -10.96 -17.81
N VAL A 69 -1.24 -9.93 -18.33
CA VAL A 69 -1.11 -9.72 -19.77
C VAL A 69 -0.34 -10.86 -20.43
N ALA A 70 0.72 -11.34 -19.77
CA ALA A 70 1.52 -12.46 -20.24
C ALA A 70 0.69 -13.73 -20.32
N GLU A 71 -0.10 -14.02 -19.28
CA GLU A 71 -1.02 -15.16 -19.26
C GLU A 71 -2.08 -15.05 -20.37
N ALA A 72 -2.67 -13.86 -20.56
CA ALA A 72 -3.66 -13.63 -21.61
C ALA A 72 -3.08 -13.85 -23.02
N LYS A 73 -1.86 -13.36 -23.28
CA LYS A 73 -1.13 -13.58 -24.54
C LYS A 73 -0.86 -15.06 -24.78
N GLY A 74 -0.41 -15.78 -23.74
CA GLY A 74 -0.22 -17.23 -23.82
C GLY A 74 -1.49 -17.99 -24.21
N ARG A 75 -2.66 -17.56 -23.75
CA ARG A 75 -3.96 -18.18 -24.12
C ARG A 75 -4.36 -17.95 -25.56
N ILE A 76 -3.94 -16.84 -26.17
CA ILE A 76 -4.21 -16.54 -27.59
C ILE A 76 -3.08 -17.02 -28.53
N GLY A 77 -2.08 -17.73 -28.00
CA GLY A 77 -0.95 -18.25 -28.76
C GLY A 77 0.09 -17.21 -29.14
N GLU A 78 0.09 -16.04 -28.49
CA GLU A 78 1.12 -15.01 -28.67
C GLU A 78 2.26 -15.20 -27.67
N GLU A 79 3.51 -15.06 -28.15
CA GLU A 79 4.68 -15.02 -27.28
C GLU A 79 4.78 -13.68 -26.54
N VAL A 80 5.29 -13.75 -25.31
CA VAL A 80 5.48 -12.59 -24.44
C VAL A 80 6.98 -12.32 -24.32
N THR A 81 7.39 -11.12 -24.70
CA THR A 81 8.77 -10.67 -24.46
C THR A 81 9.04 -10.59 -22.95
N PRO A 82 10.08 -11.26 -22.43
CA PRO A 82 10.39 -11.23 -21.01
C PRO A 82 10.63 -9.80 -20.49
N PRO A 83 10.20 -9.47 -19.27
CA PRO A 83 10.50 -8.17 -18.67
C PRO A 83 12.03 -7.98 -18.57
N GLY A 84 12.52 -6.85 -19.09
CA GLY A 84 13.95 -6.53 -19.17
C GLY A 84 14.65 -6.97 -20.46
N ALA A 85 13.96 -7.65 -21.38
CA ALA A 85 14.52 -8.03 -22.68
C ALA A 85 14.44 -6.92 -23.75
N ALA A 86 13.95 -5.73 -23.40
CA ALA A 86 14.15 -4.55 -24.24
C ALA A 86 15.65 -4.21 -24.18
N ASP A 87 16.33 -4.30 -25.33
CA ASP A 87 17.72 -3.92 -25.52
C ASP A 87 17.91 -2.43 -25.18
N THR A 88 18.13 -2.15 -23.90
CA THR A 88 18.60 -0.85 -23.46
C THR A 88 20.10 -0.84 -23.71
N GLY A 89 20.49 -0.46 -24.94
CA GLY A 89 21.89 -0.33 -25.35
C GLY A 89 22.72 0.37 -24.29
N HIS A 90 23.44 -0.40 -23.50
CA HIS A 90 24.37 0.07 -22.48
C HIS A 90 25.72 0.30 -23.16
N ASP A 91 25.82 1.35 -23.97
CA ASP A 91 27.11 1.90 -24.42
C ASP A 91 27.54 2.96 -23.40
N HIS A 92 28.31 2.54 -22.41
CA HIS A 92 29.11 3.46 -21.61
C HIS A 92 30.54 3.44 -22.15
N GLN A 93 30.85 4.39 -23.05
CA GLN A 93 32.23 4.73 -23.38
C GLN A 93 32.95 5.17 -22.10
N HIS A 94 34.02 4.45 -21.76
CA HIS A 94 34.96 4.77 -20.70
C HIS A 94 36.06 5.70 -21.20
#